data_AF-A0A3B8Q6Q7-F1
#
_entry.id   AF-A0A3B8Q6Q7-F1
#
_cell.length_a   1.000
_cell.length_b   1.000
_cell.length_c   1.000
_cell.angle_alpha   90.00
_cell.angle_beta   90.00
_cell.angle_gamma   90.00
#
_symmetry.space_group_name_H-M   'P 1'
#
loop_
_entity.id
_entity.type
_entity.pdbx_description
1 polymer ?
#
loop_
_entity_poly.entity_id
_entity_poly.type
_entity_poly.pdbx_seq_one_letter_code
_entity_poly.pdbx_strand_id
1 'polypeptide(L)'
;MLACLTWLCWCIQAQHALVVTDVRFDTEGRAVVRVPSAPGAYSILYRGDELNAVRLPTALALEPPPDNPLVVDLTDPEWPLASAARFYRVDQVPVATPRDSDGDGTDDVYELTREPRLNPLDPSDATRDPDGDRRSTLDEYHAGTDPFTYDIFLAGRPEYPMPTNNTPFDPFPTDPHKSLVQKLLVYAADTDGNAIPLKTIAIKNNTPYTVYPVVRDGNEAETTGITVGLYDPYDPPKTEYRGYIGYQGTNNDYYFGLQSGQTITIRVPLVFWNAARMGIATDGRYMTPAAGDPNPYNYNLNSQRVIVAAEPADSNVNDLSDPRTNGVVMWYRSALVAPALDSPDQLVEWTFRDEKYLSNPQINARTDNQIPSSQKVTLVNYDVSYVDSLFLPVAMEALDVPVPAPPTPFTQNPGPYGWIGSTNTSEQLQTKIKAFTAAPNNLLGTYFGTNGWPIYNMPPDASGEVKIPAGQNVFAQSPLAGAKSSYDVQANHYMLSSGGTNLITISIGGQGTTSSGNILTLSENADVTQVQLLEPGFSVQGFPPAGQDSPIQPGTKIKQILHISTGPTDPSTIELDKDLVATQSGCIFNFTRPVTDYASEAMIKLW
;
A
#
# COMPACT_ATOMS: atom_id res chain seq x y z
N MET A 1 21.66 38.69 54.30
CA MET A 1 22.45 37.84 55.23
C MET A 1 21.49 36.80 55.79
N LEU A 2 21.60 35.57 55.31
CA LEU A 2 21.27 34.26 55.90
C LEU A 2 20.91 33.31 54.74
N ALA A 3 21.93 32.58 54.29
CA ALA A 3 21.78 31.39 53.47
C ALA A 3 21.37 30.24 54.39
N CYS A 4 20.32 29.52 54.03
CA CYS A 4 19.92 28.30 54.72
C CYS A 4 20.62 27.11 54.04
N LEU A 5 21.66 26.59 54.67
CA LEU A 5 22.31 25.34 54.27
C LEU A 5 21.47 24.16 54.80
N THR A 6 20.83 23.43 53.91
CA THR A 6 20.28 22.09 54.19
C THR A 6 21.39 21.05 54.02
N TRP A 7 21.71 20.35 55.09
CA TRP A 7 22.60 19.19 55.07
C TRP A 7 21.82 17.96 54.61
N LEU A 8 22.05 17.51 53.38
CA LEU A 8 21.69 16.17 52.93
C LEU A 8 22.86 15.24 53.26
N CYS A 9 22.68 14.36 54.25
CA CYS A 9 23.56 13.22 54.46
C CYS A 9 23.44 12.28 53.26
N TRP A 10 24.46 12.23 52.42
CA TRP A 10 24.67 11.10 51.51
C TRP A 10 25.30 9.97 52.31
N CYS A 11 24.49 9.02 52.77
CA CYS A 11 25.00 7.69 53.01
C CYS A 11 25.32 7.09 51.64
N ILE A 12 26.60 7.06 51.28
CA ILE A 12 27.07 6.20 50.20
C ILE A 12 26.79 4.77 50.68
N GLN A 13 25.71 4.16 50.20
CA GLN A 13 25.62 2.71 50.23
C GLN A 13 26.82 2.20 49.44
N ALA A 14 27.75 1.53 50.12
CA ALA A 14 28.72 0.70 49.45
C ALA A 14 27.95 -0.22 48.48
N GLN A 15 28.35 -0.28 47.21
CA GLN A 15 27.88 -1.31 46.28
C GLN A 15 28.05 -2.66 46.99
N HIS A 16 26.94 -3.26 47.41
CA HIS A 16 26.95 -4.69 47.74
C HIS A 16 27.49 -5.40 46.50
N ALA A 17 28.46 -6.29 46.68
CA ALA A 17 28.86 -7.17 45.60
C ALA A 17 27.61 -7.92 45.13
N LEU A 18 27.38 -7.97 43.81
CA LEU A 18 26.33 -8.80 43.23
C LEU A 18 26.61 -10.25 43.64
N VAL A 19 25.68 -10.84 44.40
CA VAL A 19 25.76 -12.24 44.85
C VAL A 19 24.52 -12.97 44.37
N VAL A 20 24.73 -14.07 43.65
CA VAL A 20 23.65 -15.03 43.34
C VAL A 20 23.16 -15.63 44.66
N THR A 21 21.87 -15.46 44.93
CA THR A 21 21.23 -15.85 46.20
C THR A 21 20.59 -17.23 46.16
N ASP A 22 20.23 -17.71 44.97
CA ASP A 22 19.63 -19.02 44.77
C ASP A 22 19.86 -19.50 43.33
N VAL A 23 20.03 -20.82 43.16
CA VAL A 23 20.06 -21.49 41.85
C VAL A 23 19.23 -22.75 42.00
N ARG A 24 18.15 -22.86 41.22
CA ARG A 24 17.18 -23.96 41.31
C ARG A 24 16.68 -24.37 39.94
N PHE A 25 15.90 -25.44 39.91
CA PHE A 25 15.08 -25.78 38.74
C PHE A 25 13.63 -25.40 38.99
N ASP A 26 12.96 -24.87 37.98
CA ASP A 26 11.51 -24.64 38.02
C ASP A 26 10.73 -25.95 37.82
N THR A 27 9.40 -25.86 37.78
CA THR A 27 8.51 -27.01 37.59
C THR A 27 8.63 -27.67 36.22
N GLU A 28 9.22 -26.97 35.24
CA GLU A 28 9.46 -27.43 33.87
C GLU A 28 10.90 -27.96 33.70
N GLY A 29 11.72 -27.89 34.76
CA GLY A 29 13.11 -28.36 34.76
C GLY A 29 14.13 -27.30 34.34
N ARG A 30 13.70 -26.08 34.01
CA ARG A 30 14.60 -25.00 33.57
C ARG A 30 15.39 -24.44 34.75
N ALA A 31 16.64 -24.05 34.49
CA ALA A 31 17.49 -23.43 35.51
C ALA A 31 17.03 -22.00 35.79
N VAL A 32 16.86 -21.67 37.07
CA VAL A 32 16.50 -20.34 37.56
C VAL A 32 17.60 -19.84 38.47
N VAL A 33 18.13 -18.65 38.17
CA VAL A 33 19.18 -17.96 38.94
C VAL A 33 18.57 -16.72 39.58
N ARG A 34 18.65 -16.62 40.91
CA ARG A 34 18.09 -15.50 41.67
C ARG A 34 19.15 -14.52 42.14
N VAL A 35 18.93 -13.22 41.90
CA VAL A 35 19.78 -12.13 42.40
C VAL A 35 18.96 -11.08 43.17
N PRO A 36 19.59 -10.30 44.08
CA PRO A 36 18.93 -9.15 44.71
C PRO A 36 18.65 -8.04 43.69
N SER A 37 17.51 -7.37 43.81
CA SER A 37 17.20 -6.20 43.00
C SER A 37 18.11 -5.01 43.36
N ALA A 38 18.47 -4.23 42.35
CA ALA A 38 19.30 -3.04 42.35
C ALA A 38 18.56 -1.93 41.56
N PRO A 39 17.93 -0.97 42.26
CA PRO A 39 17.21 0.12 41.61
C PRO A 39 18.08 0.88 40.60
N GLY A 40 17.58 1.05 39.38
CA GLY A 40 18.31 1.74 38.30
C GLY A 40 19.25 0.82 37.50
N ALA A 41 19.12 -0.50 37.63
CA ALA A 41 19.79 -1.48 36.80
C ALA A 41 18.80 -2.54 36.25
N TYR A 42 19.24 -3.27 35.23
CA TYR A 42 18.65 -4.52 34.77
C TYR A 42 19.70 -5.63 34.84
N SER A 43 19.25 -6.88 34.93
CA SER A 43 20.14 -8.04 35.03
C SER A 43 20.18 -8.84 33.74
N ILE A 44 21.36 -9.34 33.38
CA ILE A 44 21.60 -10.23 32.23
C ILE A 44 22.16 -11.57 32.74
N LEU A 45 21.48 -12.67 32.44
CA LEU A 45 21.97 -14.02 32.67
C LEU A 45 22.81 -14.49 31.47
N TYR A 46 24.07 -14.79 31.72
CA TYR A 46 24.97 -15.42 30.76
C TYR A 46 25.14 -16.91 31.06
N ARG A 47 25.33 -17.67 29.99
CA ARG A 47 25.54 -19.11 29.99
C ARG A 47 26.82 -19.49 29.25
N GLY A 48 27.42 -20.60 29.67
CA GLY A 48 28.51 -21.27 28.97
C GLY A 48 28.68 -22.72 29.43
N ASP A 49 29.33 -23.54 28.59
CA ASP A 49 29.63 -24.94 28.89
C ASP A 49 30.99 -25.12 29.59
N GLU A 50 31.80 -24.05 29.68
CA GLU A 50 33.07 -24.02 30.41
C GLU A 50 33.12 -22.83 31.37
N LEU A 51 33.75 -23.01 32.54
CA LEU A 51 33.82 -22.00 33.60
C LEU A 51 34.47 -20.68 33.14
N ASN A 52 35.39 -20.74 32.17
CA ASN A 52 36.09 -19.59 31.58
C ASN A 52 35.39 -19.00 30.33
N ALA A 53 34.25 -19.56 29.91
CA ALA A 53 33.56 -19.21 28.66
C ALA A 53 32.05 -18.95 28.83
N VAL A 54 31.66 -18.26 29.91
CA VAL A 54 30.27 -17.88 30.20
C VAL A 54 29.96 -16.54 29.51
N ARG A 55 29.49 -16.58 28.25
CA ARG A 55 29.37 -15.41 27.38
C ARG A 55 28.06 -15.29 26.60
N LEU A 56 27.25 -16.35 26.51
CA LEU A 56 26.00 -16.33 25.76
C LEU A 56 24.90 -15.71 26.64
N PRO A 57 24.34 -14.53 26.33
CA PRO A 57 23.18 -14.03 27.05
C PRO A 57 21.97 -14.92 26.79
N THR A 58 21.18 -15.23 27.83
CA THR A 58 20.07 -16.19 27.72
C THR A 58 18.79 -15.75 28.43
N ALA A 59 18.85 -14.74 29.29
CA ALA A 59 17.68 -14.11 29.89
C ALA A 59 18.04 -12.71 30.40
N LEU A 60 17.11 -11.76 30.31
CA LEU A 60 17.23 -10.41 30.85
C LEU A 60 16.01 -10.07 31.70
N ALA A 61 16.16 -9.15 32.66
CA ALA A 61 15.03 -8.66 33.45
C ALA A 61 15.29 -7.26 34.03
N LEU A 62 14.27 -6.38 33.95
CA LEU A 62 14.26 -5.07 34.62
C LEU A 62 14.08 -5.19 36.13
N GLU A 63 14.67 -4.24 36.87
CA GLU A 63 14.57 -4.18 38.33
C GLU A 63 13.97 -2.84 38.79
N PRO A 64 13.07 -2.83 39.81
CA PRO A 64 12.47 -3.99 40.48
C PRO A 64 11.35 -4.64 39.64
N PRO A 65 11.21 -5.98 39.65
CA PRO A 65 10.12 -6.64 38.95
C PRO A 65 8.77 -6.31 39.62
N PRO A 66 7.65 -6.32 38.88
CA PRO A 66 6.34 -5.88 39.36
C PRO A 66 5.85 -6.64 40.60
N ASP A 67 6.21 -7.92 40.71
CA ASP A 67 5.61 -8.86 41.65
C ASP A 67 6.47 -9.12 42.91
N ASN A 68 7.74 -8.71 42.92
CA ASN A 68 8.61 -8.84 44.08
C ASN A 68 9.79 -7.86 44.04
N PRO A 69 9.71 -6.71 44.73
CA PRO A 69 10.67 -5.62 44.55
C PRO A 69 12.03 -5.85 45.21
N LEU A 70 12.31 -7.05 45.73
CA LEU A 70 13.54 -7.37 46.46
C LEU A 70 14.48 -8.32 45.71
N VAL A 71 13.97 -9.10 44.75
CA VAL A 71 14.75 -10.13 44.05
C VAL A 71 14.29 -10.27 42.59
N VAL A 72 15.19 -10.75 41.74
CA VAL A 72 14.96 -11.00 40.33
C VAL A 72 15.35 -12.45 40.04
N ASP A 73 14.44 -13.19 39.38
CA ASP A 73 14.67 -14.56 38.91
C ASP A 73 14.91 -14.53 37.40
N LEU A 74 16.07 -15.00 36.96
CA LEU A 74 16.43 -15.15 35.55
C LEU A 74 16.37 -16.63 35.17
N THR A 75 15.60 -16.98 34.14
CA THR A 75 15.36 -18.37 33.74
C THR A 75 16.02 -18.68 32.41
N ASP A 76 16.89 -19.69 32.36
CA ASP A 76 17.43 -20.22 31.10
C ASP A 76 16.31 -20.97 30.35
N PRO A 77 15.87 -20.52 29.17
CA PRO A 77 14.73 -21.10 28.47
C PRO A 77 15.01 -22.49 27.88
N GLU A 78 16.26 -22.93 27.80
CA GLU A 78 16.60 -24.19 27.13
C GLU A 78 16.35 -25.44 28.01
N TRP A 79 15.55 -26.36 27.48
CA TRP A 79 15.27 -27.68 28.05
C TRP A 79 14.96 -28.72 26.94
N PRO A 80 15.42 -29.98 27.04
CA PRO A 80 16.28 -30.56 28.07
C PRO A 80 17.76 -30.19 27.88
N LEU A 81 18.49 -30.12 28.99
CA LEU A 81 19.92 -29.79 28.96
C LEU A 81 20.72 -30.89 28.25
N ALA A 82 21.39 -30.56 27.14
CA ALA A 82 22.19 -31.50 26.35
C ALA A 82 23.59 -31.78 26.92
N SER A 83 24.11 -30.91 27.81
CA SER A 83 25.46 -31.00 28.39
C SER A 83 25.44 -31.44 29.86
N ALA A 84 26.52 -32.12 30.31
CA ALA A 84 26.62 -32.65 31.68
C ALA A 84 26.91 -31.57 32.74
N ALA A 85 27.33 -30.36 32.34
CA ALA A 85 27.53 -29.22 33.23
C ALA A 85 27.33 -27.90 32.47
N ARG A 86 26.64 -26.94 33.11
CA ARG A 86 26.50 -25.55 32.65
C ARG A 86 26.98 -24.58 33.72
N PHE A 87 27.51 -23.46 33.26
CA PHE A 87 27.98 -22.37 34.10
C PHE A 87 27.17 -21.10 33.80
N TYR A 88 26.78 -20.42 34.87
CA TYR A 88 25.99 -19.20 34.82
C TYR A 88 26.77 -18.02 35.42
N ARG A 89 26.61 -16.84 34.83
CA ARG A 89 27.08 -15.56 35.36
C ARG A 89 25.95 -14.55 35.21
N VAL A 90 25.80 -13.64 36.18
CA VAL A 90 24.87 -12.52 36.07
C VAL A 90 25.66 -11.22 36.04
N ASP A 91 25.32 -10.34 35.10
CA ASP A 91 25.76 -8.95 35.10
C ASP A 91 24.57 -8.05 35.49
N GLN A 92 24.80 -7.01 36.29
CA GLN A 92 23.85 -5.91 36.50
C GLN A 92 24.32 -4.69 35.72
N VAL A 93 23.49 -4.19 34.83
CA VAL A 93 23.80 -3.10 33.90
C VAL A 93 22.96 -1.86 34.25
N PRO A 94 23.56 -0.66 34.37
CA PRO A 94 22.80 0.56 34.65
C PRO A 94 21.82 0.91 33.51
N VAL A 95 20.56 1.22 33.84
CA VAL A 95 19.55 1.65 32.85
C VAL A 95 19.91 2.98 32.18
N ALA A 96 20.81 3.76 32.79
CA ALA A 96 21.31 5.03 32.22
C ALA A 96 22.34 4.82 31.10
N THR A 97 22.87 3.60 30.95
CA THR A 97 23.82 3.22 29.89
C THR A 97 23.49 1.79 29.45
N PRO A 98 22.33 1.57 28.81
CA PRO A 98 21.89 0.24 28.41
C PRO A 98 22.84 -0.34 27.35
N ARG A 99 22.92 -1.67 27.30
CA ARG A 99 23.58 -2.42 26.24
C ARG A 99 22.55 -2.81 25.17
N ASP A 100 23.05 -3.40 24.10
CA ASP A 100 22.31 -4.01 23.00
C ASP A 100 22.83 -5.46 22.96
N SER A 101 22.08 -6.38 23.57
CA SER A 101 22.57 -7.73 23.89
C SER A 101 22.57 -8.68 22.69
N ASP A 102 21.72 -8.44 21.68
CA ASP A 102 21.64 -9.21 20.44
C ASP A 102 22.24 -8.50 19.22
N GLY A 103 22.56 -7.21 19.34
CA GLY A 103 23.36 -6.45 18.39
C GLY A 103 22.55 -5.89 17.22
N ASP A 104 21.25 -5.66 17.40
CA ASP A 104 20.34 -5.25 16.33
C ASP A 104 20.20 -3.72 16.17
N GLY A 105 20.79 -2.96 17.09
CA GLY A 105 20.76 -1.49 17.11
C GLY A 105 19.73 -0.88 18.05
N THR A 106 18.87 -1.69 18.67
CA THR A 106 17.93 -1.33 19.75
C THR A 106 18.57 -1.60 21.11
N ASP A 107 18.24 -0.83 22.14
CA ASP A 107 18.82 -1.06 23.48
C ASP A 107 17.94 -1.96 24.36
N ASP A 108 18.59 -2.76 25.22
CA ASP A 108 17.95 -3.76 26.08
C ASP A 108 16.80 -3.17 26.92
N VAL A 109 16.92 -1.92 27.38
CA VAL A 109 15.90 -1.28 28.23
C VAL A 109 14.68 -0.90 27.41
N TYR A 110 14.87 -0.42 26.18
CA TYR A 110 13.79 -0.12 25.26
C TYR A 110 12.92 -1.34 24.98
N GLU A 111 13.54 -2.50 24.80
CA GLU A 111 12.87 -3.76 24.52
C GLU A 111 12.21 -4.37 25.76
N LEU A 112 12.92 -4.39 26.90
CA LEU A 112 12.39 -4.90 28.17
C LEU A 112 11.16 -4.13 28.66
N THR A 113 11.06 -2.83 28.34
CA THR A 113 9.86 -2.02 28.67
C THR A 113 8.66 -2.30 27.76
N ARG A 114 8.85 -3.06 26.68
CA ARG A 114 7.86 -3.40 25.66
C ARG A 114 7.58 -4.89 25.54
N GLU A 115 8.12 -5.71 26.45
CA GLU A 115 7.78 -7.13 26.54
C GLU A 115 6.25 -7.35 26.71
N PRO A 116 5.68 -8.41 26.12
CA PRO A 116 6.36 -9.48 25.36
C PRO A 116 6.49 -9.17 23.85
N ARG A 117 6.32 -7.92 23.42
CA ARG A 117 6.23 -7.56 22.00
C ARG A 117 7.59 -7.37 21.32
N LEU A 118 8.62 -6.99 22.10
CA LEU A 118 10.03 -7.01 21.72
C LEU A 118 10.80 -7.93 22.66
N ASN A 119 11.98 -8.38 22.25
CA ASN A 119 12.81 -9.32 22.98
C ASN A 119 14.31 -9.01 22.77
N PRO A 120 15.06 -8.61 23.83
CA PRO A 120 16.49 -8.23 23.76
C PRO A 120 17.48 -9.38 23.46
N LEU A 121 16.96 -10.51 22.98
CA LEU A 121 17.69 -11.69 22.54
C LEU A 121 17.22 -12.18 21.16
N ASP A 122 16.31 -11.47 20.48
CA ASP A 122 15.81 -11.75 19.13
C ASP A 122 16.13 -10.58 18.18
N PRO A 123 17.30 -10.59 17.52
CA PRO A 123 17.76 -9.46 16.70
C PRO A 123 16.91 -9.25 15.43
N SER A 124 15.92 -10.12 15.18
CA SER A 124 15.04 -9.99 14.03
C SER A 124 13.90 -9.02 14.28
N ASP A 125 13.54 -8.73 15.53
CA ASP A 125 12.39 -7.87 15.84
C ASP A 125 12.64 -6.38 15.55
N ALA A 126 13.90 -5.92 15.58
CA ALA A 126 14.32 -4.60 15.10
C ALA A 126 13.93 -4.34 13.64
N THR A 127 13.93 -5.38 12.80
CA THR A 127 13.63 -5.27 11.36
C THR A 127 12.16 -5.48 11.03
N ARG A 128 11.33 -5.87 12.01
CA ARG A 128 9.90 -6.06 11.82
C ARG A 128 9.19 -4.71 11.76
N ASP A 129 8.03 -4.73 11.14
CA ASP A 129 7.06 -3.63 11.08
C ASP A 129 5.78 -4.13 11.79
N PRO A 130 5.71 -4.02 13.13
CA PRO A 130 4.66 -4.68 13.90
C PRO A 130 3.28 -4.05 13.76
N ASP A 131 3.19 -2.78 13.37
CA ASP A 131 1.93 -2.05 13.20
C ASP A 131 1.54 -1.81 11.73
N GLY A 132 2.44 -2.10 10.79
CA GLY A 132 2.21 -2.10 9.35
C GLY A 132 2.40 -0.73 8.69
N ASP A 133 3.06 0.22 9.36
CA ASP A 133 3.31 1.57 8.85
C ASP A 133 4.53 1.67 7.89
N ARG A 134 5.22 0.55 7.65
CA ARG A 134 6.42 0.36 6.81
C ARG A 134 7.68 0.99 7.38
N ARG A 135 7.71 1.24 8.68
CA ARG A 135 8.93 1.54 9.41
C ARG A 135 9.29 0.31 10.21
N SER A 136 10.59 0.03 10.26
CA SER A 136 11.05 -1.03 11.14
C SER A 136 11.01 -0.54 12.60
N THR A 137 10.89 -1.45 13.56
CA THR A 137 11.03 -1.14 15.00
C THR A 137 12.28 -0.27 15.25
N LEU A 138 13.38 -0.53 14.55
CA LEU A 138 14.62 0.23 14.63
C LEU A 138 14.48 1.67 14.09
N ASP A 139 13.80 1.86 12.97
CA ASP A 139 13.54 3.19 12.40
C ASP A 139 12.70 4.07 13.34
N GLU A 140 11.82 3.44 14.08
CA GLU A 140 10.94 4.09 15.04
C GLU A 140 11.63 4.37 16.37
N TYR A 141 12.43 3.42 16.85
CA TYR A 141 13.33 3.62 17.97
C TYR A 141 14.26 4.84 17.75
N HIS A 142 14.88 4.93 16.57
CA HIS A 142 15.71 6.09 16.21
C HIS A 142 14.93 7.40 16.08
N ALA A 143 13.64 7.34 15.74
CA ALA A 143 12.79 8.51 15.62
C ALA A 143 12.06 8.88 16.92
N GLY A 144 12.11 8.01 17.94
CA GLY A 144 11.35 8.18 19.18
C GLY A 144 9.84 8.04 19.02
N THR A 145 9.38 7.28 18.01
CA THR A 145 7.97 6.90 17.82
C THR A 145 7.67 5.55 18.49
N ASP A 146 6.39 5.16 18.59
CA ASP A 146 6.00 3.89 19.22
C ASP A 146 5.75 2.81 18.15
N PRO A 147 6.53 1.71 18.08
CA PRO A 147 6.56 0.75 16.97
C PRO A 147 5.34 -0.18 16.87
N PHE A 148 4.31 0.23 17.55
CA PHE A 148 3.11 -0.50 17.84
C PHE A 148 1.87 0.37 17.68
N THR A 149 2.08 1.63 17.35
CA THR A 149 1.08 2.65 17.13
C THR A 149 1.35 3.19 15.73
N TYR A 150 0.46 2.85 14.80
CA TYR A 150 0.54 3.27 13.41
C TYR A 150 0.67 4.81 13.33
N ASP A 151 1.90 5.30 13.23
CA ASP A 151 2.26 6.69 13.52
C ASP A 151 2.44 7.46 12.20
N ILE A 152 1.35 8.02 11.71
CA ILE A 152 1.35 8.94 10.58
C ILE A 152 1.71 10.38 11.01
N PHE A 153 2.82 10.60 11.73
CA PHE A 153 3.20 11.97 12.08
C PHE A 153 3.88 12.73 10.93
N LEU A 154 3.04 13.56 10.31
CA LEU A 154 3.23 14.76 9.48
C LEU A 154 4.48 15.62 9.74
N ALA A 155 5.41 15.64 8.77
CA ALA A 155 6.05 16.83 8.19
C ALA A 155 6.81 16.42 6.92
N GLY A 156 6.17 16.51 5.74
CA GLY A 156 6.84 16.29 4.45
C GLY A 156 6.63 14.91 3.83
N ARG A 157 5.38 14.50 3.57
CA ARG A 157 5.16 13.55 2.46
C ARG A 157 5.86 14.13 1.23
N PRO A 158 6.66 13.34 0.49
CA PRO A 158 7.41 13.85 -0.66
C PRO A 158 6.43 14.54 -1.62
N GLU A 159 6.69 15.79 -1.94
CA GLU A 159 6.01 16.41 -3.06
C GLU A 159 6.41 15.63 -4.32
N TYR A 160 5.44 15.18 -5.09
CA TYR A 160 5.71 14.41 -6.30
C TYR A 160 5.78 15.38 -7.48
N PRO A 161 6.98 15.65 -8.03
CA PRO A 161 7.12 16.62 -9.11
C PRO A 161 6.48 16.08 -10.39
N MET A 162 5.84 16.97 -11.13
CA MET A 162 5.47 16.69 -12.52
C MET A 162 6.76 16.55 -13.36
N PRO A 163 6.82 15.59 -14.30
CA PRO A 163 7.97 15.44 -15.16
C PRO A 163 8.13 16.67 -16.05
N THR A 164 9.28 17.33 -16.02
CA THR A 164 9.55 18.54 -16.83
C THR A 164 10.11 18.21 -18.22
N ASN A 165 10.77 17.07 -18.35
CA ASN A 165 11.27 16.60 -19.65
C ASN A 165 10.11 16.27 -20.60
N ASN A 166 10.11 16.88 -21.78
CA ASN A 166 9.06 16.75 -22.79
C ASN A 166 7.64 17.10 -22.27
N THR A 167 7.56 18.02 -21.32
CA THR A 167 6.31 18.52 -20.75
C THR A 167 6.35 20.05 -20.69
N PRO A 168 6.19 20.76 -21.82
CA PRO A 168 6.22 22.21 -21.84
C PRO A 168 5.03 22.79 -21.08
N PHE A 169 5.24 23.97 -20.50
CA PHE A 169 4.16 24.84 -20.03
C PHE A 169 3.58 25.63 -21.21
N ASP A 170 2.25 25.70 -21.32
CA ASP A 170 1.54 26.52 -22.31
C ASP A 170 1.09 27.85 -21.71
N PRO A 171 1.74 28.98 -22.08
CA PRO A 171 1.34 30.30 -21.61
C PRO A 171 0.10 30.87 -22.30
N PHE A 172 -0.41 30.23 -23.36
CA PHE A 172 -1.55 30.73 -24.14
C PHE A 172 -2.59 29.62 -24.40
N PRO A 173 -3.13 28.97 -23.35
CA PRO A 173 -3.93 27.75 -23.50
C PRO A 173 -5.24 27.96 -24.29
N THR A 174 -5.74 29.20 -24.39
CA THR A 174 -6.97 29.52 -25.14
C THR A 174 -6.72 30.21 -26.49
N ASP A 175 -5.45 30.43 -26.88
CA ASP A 175 -5.12 31.03 -28.18
C ASP A 175 -5.11 29.94 -29.27
N PRO A 176 -5.97 30.04 -30.30
CA PRO A 176 -6.13 28.98 -31.31
C PRO A 176 -4.90 28.75 -32.19
N HIS A 177 -3.91 29.65 -32.18
CA HIS A 177 -2.72 29.56 -33.02
C HIS A 177 -1.45 29.27 -32.21
N LYS A 178 -1.39 29.72 -30.95
CA LYS A 178 -0.20 29.58 -30.10
C LYS A 178 -0.28 28.44 -29.11
N SER A 179 -1.47 27.98 -28.75
CA SER A 179 -1.64 26.97 -27.72
C SER A 179 -0.90 25.67 -28.06
N LEU A 180 -0.18 25.18 -27.06
CA LEU A 180 0.44 23.86 -27.05
C LEU A 180 -0.58 22.79 -26.63
N VAL A 181 -1.45 23.08 -25.64
CA VAL A 181 -2.47 22.11 -25.19
C VAL A 181 -3.48 21.80 -26.29
N GLN A 182 -3.84 22.79 -27.12
CA GLN A 182 -4.75 22.62 -28.27
C GLN A 182 -4.20 21.65 -29.34
N LYS A 183 -2.89 21.38 -29.34
CA LYS A 183 -2.25 20.37 -30.21
C LYS A 183 -2.30 18.96 -29.63
N LEU A 184 -2.53 18.85 -28.32
CA LEU A 184 -2.62 17.60 -27.58
C LEU A 184 -4.07 17.11 -27.51
N LEU A 185 -5.00 17.99 -27.18
CA LEU A 185 -6.43 17.73 -27.11
C LEU A 185 -7.25 19.01 -27.40
N VAL A 186 -8.53 18.89 -27.73
CA VAL A 186 -9.37 20.04 -28.05
C VAL A 186 -9.77 20.79 -26.77
N TYR A 187 -9.28 22.04 -26.64
CA TYR A 187 -9.28 22.75 -25.35
C TYR A 187 -10.18 24.00 -25.31
N ALA A 188 -10.01 24.93 -26.25
CA ALA A 188 -10.74 26.21 -26.23
C ALA A 188 -11.55 26.47 -27.50
N ALA A 189 -11.12 25.93 -28.62
CA ALA A 189 -11.86 25.95 -29.88
C ALA A 189 -11.66 24.63 -30.61
N ASP A 190 -12.63 24.25 -31.43
CA ASP A 190 -12.47 23.11 -32.34
C ASP A 190 -11.74 23.48 -33.62
N THR A 191 -11.46 22.47 -34.44
CA THR A 191 -10.72 22.65 -35.71
C THR A 191 -11.51 23.38 -36.79
N ASP A 192 -12.82 23.59 -36.60
CA ASP A 192 -13.66 24.43 -37.45
C ASP A 192 -13.69 25.90 -37.00
N GLY A 193 -13.04 26.21 -35.88
CA GLY A 193 -12.98 27.54 -35.30
C GLY A 193 -14.17 27.89 -34.40
N ASN A 194 -15.02 26.93 -34.04
CA ASN A 194 -16.07 27.19 -33.06
C ASN A 194 -15.47 27.19 -31.65
N ALA A 195 -15.87 28.16 -30.83
CA ALA A 195 -15.48 28.20 -29.44
C ALA A 195 -16.15 27.05 -28.67
N ILE A 196 -15.38 26.33 -27.86
CA ILE A 196 -15.91 25.34 -26.93
C ILE A 196 -16.47 26.09 -25.71
N PRO A 197 -17.73 25.87 -25.34
CA PRO A 197 -18.30 26.44 -24.12
C PRO A 197 -17.46 26.07 -22.89
N LEU A 198 -17.05 27.04 -22.09
CA LEU A 198 -16.29 26.78 -20.87
C LEU A 198 -17.13 25.95 -19.90
N LYS A 199 -16.61 24.79 -19.53
CA LYS A 199 -17.10 23.97 -18.40
C LYS A 199 -15.95 23.84 -17.41
N THR A 200 -16.27 23.90 -16.13
CA THR A 200 -15.29 23.82 -15.05
C THR A 200 -15.71 22.81 -14.01
N ILE A 201 -14.70 22.23 -13.34
CA ILE A 201 -14.89 21.44 -12.12
C ILE A 201 -13.97 22.05 -11.06
N ALA A 202 -14.55 22.38 -9.90
CA ALA A 202 -13.79 22.75 -8.72
C ALA A 202 -13.58 21.52 -7.84
N ILE A 203 -12.33 21.28 -7.44
CA ILE A 203 -11.92 20.15 -6.62
C ILE A 203 -11.40 20.72 -5.31
N LYS A 204 -12.01 20.36 -4.19
CA LYS A 204 -11.63 20.81 -2.84
C LYS A 204 -11.13 19.63 -2.03
N ASN A 205 -9.93 19.75 -1.48
CA ASN A 205 -9.38 18.74 -0.59
C ASN A 205 -9.73 19.07 0.87
N ASN A 206 -10.68 18.33 1.44
CA ASN A 206 -11.09 18.48 2.83
C ASN A 206 -10.32 17.58 3.81
N THR A 207 -9.32 16.83 3.33
CA THR A 207 -8.51 15.93 4.16
C THR A 207 -7.29 16.68 4.73
N PRO A 208 -6.67 16.18 5.81
CA PRO A 208 -5.44 16.78 6.36
C PRO A 208 -4.17 16.50 5.55
N TYR A 209 -4.25 15.72 4.46
CA TYR A 209 -3.12 15.32 3.64
C TYR A 209 -3.29 15.78 2.19
N THR A 210 -2.24 15.73 1.38
CA THR A 210 -2.37 15.92 -0.08
C THR A 210 -3.11 14.74 -0.71
N VAL A 211 -4.06 15.03 -1.60
CA VAL A 211 -4.71 14.03 -2.46
C VAL A 211 -4.27 14.24 -3.91
N TYR A 212 -4.39 13.23 -4.76
CA TYR A 212 -3.88 13.24 -6.14
C TYR A 212 -5.02 12.94 -7.13
N PRO A 213 -5.81 13.96 -7.51
CA PRO A 213 -6.89 13.79 -8.48
C PRO A 213 -6.34 13.66 -9.90
N VAL A 214 -6.83 12.68 -10.64
CA VAL A 214 -6.50 12.46 -12.07
C VAL A 214 -7.78 12.24 -12.86
N VAL A 215 -8.09 13.18 -13.75
CA VAL A 215 -9.19 13.06 -14.72
C VAL A 215 -8.75 12.16 -15.88
N ARG A 216 -9.64 11.32 -16.42
CA ARG A 216 -9.36 10.39 -17.51
C ARG A 216 -10.58 10.09 -18.40
N ASP A 217 -10.33 9.92 -19.70
CA ASP A 217 -11.30 9.50 -20.71
C ASP A 217 -10.57 8.90 -21.93
N GLY A 218 -11.25 8.03 -22.68
CA GLY A 218 -10.72 7.35 -23.86
C GLY A 218 -11.29 7.84 -25.21
N ASN A 219 -12.27 8.77 -25.19
CA ASN A 219 -13.11 9.14 -26.32
C ASN A 219 -13.70 7.90 -27.03
N GLU A 220 -14.29 7.00 -26.25
CA GLU A 220 -14.63 5.63 -26.70
C GLU A 220 -16.01 5.54 -27.38
N ALA A 221 -16.89 6.52 -27.15
CA ALA A 221 -18.16 6.60 -27.85
C ALA A 221 -17.90 7.04 -29.29
N GLU A 222 -18.01 6.14 -30.26
CA GLU A 222 -17.68 6.40 -31.67
C GLU A 222 -18.92 6.39 -32.58
N THR A 223 -18.82 7.12 -33.68
CA THR A 223 -19.73 6.98 -34.83
C THR A 223 -19.47 5.67 -35.57
N THR A 224 -20.52 5.07 -36.12
CA THR A 224 -20.41 3.93 -37.04
C THR A 224 -20.02 4.42 -38.45
N GLY A 225 -19.05 3.77 -39.09
CA GLY A 225 -18.72 3.96 -40.52
C GLY A 225 -17.68 5.03 -40.85
N ILE A 226 -17.55 6.09 -40.04
CA ILE A 226 -16.55 7.16 -40.23
C ILE A 226 -15.50 7.27 -39.10
N THR A 227 -15.67 6.48 -38.03
CA THR A 227 -14.74 6.30 -36.91
C THR A 227 -14.17 7.61 -36.33
N VAL A 228 -15.06 8.50 -35.91
CA VAL A 228 -14.73 9.65 -35.04
C VAL A 228 -15.44 9.52 -33.70
N GLY A 229 -14.98 10.25 -32.68
CA GLY A 229 -15.71 10.36 -31.42
C GLY A 229 -17.09 10.99 -31.62
N LEU A 230 -18.09 10.49 -30.91
CA LEU A 230 -19.49 10.88 -31.07
C LEU A 230 -19.76 12.25 -30.43
N TYR A 231 -19.15 12.53 -29.28
CA TYR A 231 -19.29 13.81 -28.56
C TYR A 231 -18.03 14.69 -28.64
N ASP A 232 -16.91 14.09 -29.07
CA ASP A 232 -15.70 14.79 -29.49
C ASP A 232 -15.21 14.21 -30.83
N PRO A 233 -15.70 14.72 -31.97
CA PRO A 233 -15.28 14.25 -33.28
C PRO A 233 -13.92 14.80 -33.73
N TYR A 234 -13.24 15.56 -32.87
CA TYR A 234 -12.02 16.27 -33.23
C TYR A 234 -10.78 15.62 -32.62
N ASP A 235 -10.90 15.12 -31.39
CA ASP A 235 -9.86 14.32 -30.78
C ASP A 235 -9.90 12.86 -31.26
N PRO A 236 -8.73 12.21 -31.48
CA PRO A 236 -8.67 10.81 -31.82
C PRO A 236 -9.48 9.93 -30.84
N PRO A 237 -10.39 9.07 -31.33
CA PRO A 237 -11.08 8.11 -30.48
C PRO A 237 -10.13 6.99 -30.03
N LYS A 238 -10.55 6.21 -29.03
CA LYS A 238 -9.78 5.08 -28.47
C LYS A 238 -8.34 5.45 -28.10
N THR A 239 -8.19 6.62 -27.49
CA THR A 239 -6.91 7.20 -27.08
C THR A 239 -7.05 7.65 -25.64
N GLU A 240 -6.08 7.34 -24.78
CA GLU A 240 -6.14 7.76 -23.37
C GLU A 240 -5.82 9.25 -23.28
N TYR A 241 -6.71 10.01 -22.66
CA TYR A 241 -6.48 11.38 -22.22
C TYR A 241 -6.52 11.43 -20.70
N ARG A 242 -5.58 12.15 -20.10
CA ARG A 242 -5.58 12.40 -18.64
C ARG A 242 -5.30 13.86 -18.33
N GLY A 243 -5.88 14.33 -17.23
CA GLY A 243 -5.54 15.60 -16.59
C GLY A 243 -5.06 15.33 -15.17
N TYR A 244 -3.77 15.51 -14.91
CA TYR A 244 -3.21 15.41 -13.57
C TYR A 244 -3.27 16.78 -12.90
N ILE A 245 -4.01 16.88 -11.79
CA ILE A 245 -4.21 18.15 -11.06
C ILE A 245 -3.06 18.36 -10.09
N GLY A 246 -2.59 19.61 -9.99
CA GLY A 246 -1.42 19.95 -9.21
C GLY A 246 -1.28 21.44 -8.92
N TYR A 247 -0.12 21.84 -8.40
CA TYR A 247 0.21 23.24 -8.13
C TYR A 247 1.65 23.56 -8.53
N GLN A 248 1.92 24.84 -8.76
CA GLN A 248 3.28 25.35 -8.91
C GLN A 248 3.87 25.72 -7.54
N GLY A 249 4.96 25.08 -7.14
CA GLY A 249 5.66 25.39 -5.89
C GLY A 249 6.35 26.76 -5.93
N THR A 250 6.83 27.22 -4.76
CA THR A 250 7.56 28.49 -4.62
C THR A 250 8.92 28.49 -5.33
N ASN A 251 9.43 27.32 -5.66
CA ASN A 251 10.63 27.10 -6.49
C ASN A 251 10.35 27.19 -8.00
N ASN A 252 9.11 27.46 -8.41
CA ASN A 252 8.61 27.43 -9.79
C ASN A 252 8.50 26.03 -10.43
N ASP A 253 8.79 24.96 -9.69
CA ASP A 253 8.54 23.60 -10.15
C ASP A 253 7.05 23.25 -10.01
N TYR A 254 6.59 22.27 -10.78
CA TYR A 254 5.20 21.82 -10.74
C TYR A 254 5.09 20.49 -10.00
N TYR A 255 4.06 20.35 -9.18
CA TYR A 255 3.85 19.19 -8.33
C TYR A 255 2.46 18.62 -8.52
N PHE A 256 2.35 17.30 -8.50
CA PHE A 256 1.08 16.61 -8.46
C PHE A 256 0.37 16.81 -7.13
N GLY A 257 -0.95 16.82 -7.19
CA GLY A 257 -1.83 16.75 -6.04
C GLY A 257 -2.34 18.11 -5.57
N LEU A 258 -3.32 18.03 -4.67
CA LEU A 258 -4.04 19.14 -4.10
C LEU A 258 -3.80 19.09 -2.59
N GLN A 259 -3.18 20.14 -2.03
CA GLN A 259 -2.83 20.14 -0.60
C GLN A 259 -4.07 20.28 0.29
N SER A 260 -3.91 19.98 1.58
CA SER A 260 -5.01 20.10 2.56
C SER A 260 -5.65 21.49 2.52
N GLY A 261 -6.98 21.52 2.43
CA GLY A 261 -7.79 22.75 2.36
C GLY A 261 -7.72 23.48 1.02
N GLN A 262 -6.87 23.05 0.08
CA GLN A 262 -6.74 23.70 -1.23
C GLN A 262 -7.96 23.36 -2.10
N THR A 263 -8.35 24.34 -2.91
CA THR A 263 -9.35 24.19 -3.96
C THR A 263 -8.70 24.56 -5.29
N ILE A 264 -8.86 23.73 -6.33
CA ILE A 264 -8.40 24.05 -7.69
C ILE A 264 -9.59 23.91 -8.64
N THR A 265 -9.78 24.91 -9.49
CA THR A 265 -10.79 24.89 -10.56
C THR A 265 -10.12 24.57 -11.88
N ILE A 266 -10.55 23.52 -12.55
CA ILE A 266 -10.00 23.13 -13.86
C ILE A 266 -11.00 23.43 -14.96
N ARG A 267 -10.51 23.79 -16.15
CA ARG A 267 -11.28 23.64 -17.39
C ARG A 267 -11.48 22.15 -17.66
N VAL A 268 -12.65 21.78 -18.16
CA VAL A 268 -12.94 20.43 -18.66
C VAL A 268 -12.89 20.45 -20.20
N PRO A 269 -11.82 19.92 -20.83
CA PRO A 269 -11.72 19.81 -22.28
C PRO A 269 -12.82 18.95 -22.89
N LEU A 270 -13.07 19.10 -24.19
CA LEU A 270 -14.20 18.47 -24.88
C LEU A 270 -14.20 16.94 -24.74
N VAL A 271 -13.03 16.33 -24.81
CA VAL A 271 -12.86 14.88 -24.69
C VAL A 271 -13.36 14.30 -23.38
N PHE A 272 -13.47 15.11 -22.32
CA PHE A 272 -13.94 14.69 -20.99
C PHE A 272 -15.42 15.02 -20.74
N TRP A 273 -16.20 15.28 -21.80
CA TRP A 273 -17.63 15.61 -21.66
C TRP A 273 -18.53 14.39 -21.60
N ASN A 274 -18.04 13.18 -21.90
CA ASN A 274 -18.88 11.98 -22.00
C ASN A 274 -18.40 10.84 -21.11
N ALA A 275 -19.06 10.65 -19.96
CA ALA A 275 -18.71 9.59 -19.01
C ALA A 275 -17.23 9.61 -18.59
N ALA A 276 -16.68 10.82 -18.45
CA ALA A 276 -15.31 11.00 -18.00
C ALA A 276 -15.20 10.68 -16.53
N ARG A 277 -14.05 10.11 -16.15
CA ARG A 277 -13.79 9.63 -14.80
C ARG A 277 -12.72 10.48 -14.14
N MET A 278 -12.73 10.55 -12.81
CA MET A 278 -11.59 10.97 -12.02
C MET A 278 -11.27 9.93 -10.97
N GLY A 279 -10.01 9.54 -10.90
CA GLY A 279 -9.46 8.79 -9.76
C GLY A 279 -8.94 9.77 -8.72
N ILE A 280 -9.32 9.59 -7.45
CA ILE A 280 -8.79 10.34 -6.31
C ILE A 280 -7.92 9.40 -5.48
N ALA A 281 -6.61 9.64 -5.47
CA ALA A 281 -5.65 8.85 -4.72
C ALA A 281 -5.09 9.60 -3.51
N THR A 282 -4.62 8.86 -2.51
CA THR A 282 -3.99 9.37 -1.29
C THR A 282 -2.46 9.28 -1.31
N ASP A 283 -1.89 8.62 -2.32
CA ASP A 283 -0.45 8.53 -2.56
C ASP A 283 -0.11 8.80 -4.04
N GLY A 284 0.81 9.71 -4.28
CA GLY A 284 1.26 10.14 -5.60
C GLY A 284 2.43 9.32 -6.17
N ARG A 285 3.00 8.37 -5.41
CA ARG A 285 4.18 7.58 -5.78
C ARG A 285 4.09 6.93 -7.16
N TYR A 286 2.91 6.48 -7.53
CA TYR A 286 2.67 5.72 -8.75
C TYR A 286 2.12 6.57 -9.91
N MET A 287 2.06 7.89 -9.77
CA MET A 287 1.56 8.78 -10.83
C MET A 287 2.52 8.82 -12.03
N THR A 288 3.82 8.79 -11.76
CA THR A 288 4.90 8.77 -12.77
C THR A 288 6.06 7.88 -12.31
N PRO A 289 5.86 6.56 -12.21
CA PRO A 289 6.85 5.62 -11.66
C PRO A 289 8.08 5.52 -12.57
N ALA A 290 9.23 5.16 -11.99
CA ALA A 290 10.43 4.91 -12.77
C ALA A 290 10.36 3.57 -13.51
N ALA A 291 11.28 3.34 -14.46
CA ALA A 291 11.35 2.06 -15.15
C ALA A 291 11.71 0.94 -14.16
N GLY A 292 10.88 -0.09 -14.09
CA GLY A 292 11.05 -1.21 -13.16
C GLY A 292 10.26 -1.06 -11.85
N ASP A 293 9.68 0.11 -11.59
CA ASP A 293 8.74 0.31 -10.49
C ASP A 293 7.33 -0.18 -10.86
N PRO A 294 6.47 -0.47 -9.86
CA PRO A 294 5.08 -0.76 -10.13
C PRO A 294 4.36 0.39 -10.85
N ASN A 295 3.46 0.04 -11.78
CA ASN A 295 2.76 1.01 -12.61
C ASN A 295 1.24 0.74 -12.65
N PRO A 296 0.54 0.80 -11.50
CA PRO A 296 -0.90 0.51 -11.41
C PRO A 296 -1.76 1.45 -12.28
N TYR A 297 -1.30 2.69 -12.51
CA TYR A 297 -2.01 3.64 -13.37
C TYR A 297 -1.67 3.49 -14.85
N ASN A 298 -0.83 2.54 -15.25
CA ASN A 298 -0.38 2.36 -16.64
C ASN A 298 0.16 3.66 -17.28
N TYR A 299 0.93 4.43 -16.51
CA TYR A 299 1.56 5.65 -16.98
C TYR A 299 2.58 5.36 -18.08
N ASN A 300 2.52 6.12 -19.19
CA ASN A 300 3.47 6.02 -20.28
C ASN A 300 4.49 7.17 -20.22
N LEU A 301 5.75 6.84 -20.02
CA LEU A 301 6.88 7.79 -20.02
C LEU A 301 7.06 8.55 -21.35
N ASN A 302 6.62 7.95 -22.47
CA ASN A 302 6.67 8.50 -23.82
C ASN A 302 5.37 9.20 -24.26
N SER A 303 4.45 9.42 -23.32
CA SER A 303 3.23 10.18 -23.55
C SER A 303 3.51 11.61 -24.04
N GLN A 304 2.52 12.18 -24.73
CA GLN A 304 2.50 13.61 -24.99
C GLN A 304 1.95 14.32 -23.75
N ARG A 305 2.61 15.39 -23.30
CA ARG A 305 2.21 16.11 -22.10
C ARG A 305 2.34 17.61 -22.28
N VAL A 306 1.43 18.38 -21.68
CA VAL A 306 1.48 19.85 -21.64
C VAL A 306 0.93 20.32 -20.29
N ILE A 307 1.61 21.23 -19.62
CA ILE A 307 1.11 21.87 -18.38
C ILE A 307 0.42 23.18 -18.74
N VAL A 308 -0.74 23.42 -18.15
CA VAL A 308 -1.49 24.70 -18.24
C VAL A 308 -1.80 25.21 -16.85
N ALA A 309 -1.97 26.53 -16.71
CA ALA A 309 -2.56 27.10 -15.50
C ALA A 309 -4.01 26.61 -15.33
N ALA A 310 -4.41 26.37 -14.08
CA ALA A 310 -5.80 26.11 -13.71
C ALA A 310 -6.68 27.35 -14.00
N GLU A 311 -7.99 27.14 -14.12
CA GLU A 311 -8.94 28.24 -14.27
C GLU A 311 -9.13 28.96 -12.92
N PRO A 312 -9.42 30.27 -12.93
CA PRO A 312 -9.78 30.97 -11.69
C PRO A 312 -11.07 30.39 -11.09
N ALA A 313 -11.20 30.50 -9.77
CA ALA A 313 -12.45 30.15 -9.09
C ALA A 313 -13.64 30.94 -9.65
N ASP A 314 -14.81 30.29 -9.73
CA ASP A 314 -16.04 30.96 -10.14
C ASP A 314 -16.45 31.99 -9.08
N SER A 315 -16.45 33.26 -9.48
CA SER A 315 -16.80 34.39 -8.61
C SER A 315 -18.22 34.33 -8.04
N ASN A 316 -19.10 33.51 -8.63
CA ASN A 316 -20.48 33.35 -8.17
C ASN A 316 -20.61 32.31 -7.04
N VAL A 317 -19.55 31.57 -6.71
CA VAL A 317 -19.59 30.51 -5.69
C VAL A 317 -18.82 30.95 -4.44
N ASN A 318 -19.57 31.32 -3.39
CA ASN A 318 -19.02 31.93 -2.18
C ASN A 318 -18.11 31.02 -1.31
N ASP A 319 -18.14 29.69 -1.49
CA ASP A 319 -17.34 28.72 -0.68
C ASP A 319 -16.06 28.21 -1.38
N LEU A 320 -15.74 28.74 -2.56
CA LEU A 320 -14.53 28.37 -3.32
C LEU A 320 -13.40 29.38 -3.14
N SER A 321 -13.26 30.01 -1.96
CA SER A 321 -12.11 30.87 -1.70
C SER A 321 -10.83 30.07 -1.97
N ASP A 322 -10.16 30.38 -3.08
CA ASP A 322 -8.95 29.70 -3.51
C ASP A 322 -7.78 30.26 -2.71
N PRO A 323 -7.23 29.55 -1.71
CA PRO A 323 -6.11 30.06 -0.95
C PRO A 323 -4.82 30.12 -1.80
N ARG A 324 -4.81 29.55 -3.02
CA ARG A 324 -3.62 29.43 -3.86
C ARG A 324 -3.92 29.53 -5.35
N THR A 325 -3.67 30.71 -5.90
CA THR A 325 -3.75 31.03 -7.34
C THR A 325 -2.69 30.34 -8.22
N ASN A 326 -2.04 29.27 -7.74
CA ASN A 326 -0.92 28.59 -8.40
C ASN A 326 -1.30 27.20 -8.95
N GLY A 327 -2.59 26.90 -9.03
CA GLY A 327 -3.08 25.62 -9.57
C GLY A 327 -2.65 25.41 -11.01
N VAL A 328 -2.33 24.17 -11.35
CA VAL A 328 -1.99 23.73 -12.71
C VAL A 328 -2.64 22.41 -13.04
N VAL A 329 -2.74 22.12 -14.35
CA VAL A 329 -3.12 20.80 -14.86
C VAL A 329 -2.08 20.35 -15.86
N MET A 330 -1.53 19.15 -15.68
CA MET A 330 -0.76 18.48 -16.72
C MET A 330 -1.69 17.60 -17.55
N TRP A 331 -1.98 18.04 -18.77
CA TRP A 331 -2.69 17.23 -19.75
C TRP A 331 -1.74 16.22 -20.36
N TYR A 332 -2.26 15.02 -20.60
CA TYR A 332 -1.53 13.84 -21.01
C TYR A 332 -2.31 13.11 -22.09
N ARG A 333 -1.62 12.58 -23.10
CA ARG A 333 -2.19 11.71 -24.13
C ARG A 333 -1.29 10.50 -24.42
N SER A 334 -1.89 9.30 -24.47
CA SER A 334 -1.20 8.07 -24.85
C SER A 334 -2.12 7.05 -25.51
N ALA A 335 -1.59 5.88 -25.85
CA ALA A 335 -2.42 4.72 -26.20
C ALA A 335 -3.43 4.42 -25.07
N LEU A 336 -4.63 3.96 -25.45
CA LEU A 336 -5.71 3.66 -24.52
C LEU A 336 -5.39 2.43 -23.68
N VAL A 337 -4.97 2.68 -22.44
CA VAL A 337 -4.72 1.65 -21.42
C VAL A 337 -5.27 2.19 -20.10
N ALA A 338 -6.37 1.59 -19.65
CA ALA A 338 -7.00 1.97 -18.39
C ALA A 338 -6.06 1.66 -17.20
N PRO A 339 -6.16 2.39 -16.08
CA PRO A 339 -5.58 1.96 -14.81
C PRO A 339 -5.99 0.52 -14.46
N ALA A 340 -5.10 -0.18 -13.78
CA ALA A 340 -5.39 -1.51 -13.25
C ALA A 340 -6.54 -1.43 -12.22
N LEU A 341 -7.30 -2.52 -12.09
CA LEU A 341 -8.50 -2.55 -11.24
C LEU A 341 -8.16 -2.35 -9.75
N ASP A 342 -6.95 -2.72 -9.36
CA ASP A 342 -6.37 -2.56 -8.04
C ASP A 342 -5.65 -1.22 -7.84
N SER A 343 -5.73 -0.25 -8.77
CA SER A 343 -5.19 1.09 -8.54
C SER A 343 -5.75 1.71 -7.26
N PRO A 344 -4.99 2.47 -6.46
CA PRO A 344 -5.39 2.93 -5.14
C PRO A 344 -6.15 4.26 -5.24
N ASP A 345 -7.19 4.28 -6.05
CA ASP A 345 -8.01 5.46 -6.31
C ASP A 345 -9.49 5.19 -6.05
N GLN A 346 -10.17 6.23 -5.57
CA GLN A 346 -11.62 6.27 -5.54
C GLN A 346 -12.14 6.98 -6.78
N LEU A 347 -13.01 6.28 -7.51
CA LEU A 347 -13.59 6.78 -8.75
C LEU A 347 -14.80 7.68 -8.50
N VAL A 348 -14.88 8.73 -9.30
CA VAL A 348 -16.08 9.52 -9.61
C VAL A 348 -16.23 9.68 -11.12
N GLU A 349 -17.46 9.87 -11.59
CA GLU A 349 -17.78 9.97 -13.01
C GLU A 349 -18.78 11.11 -13.30
N TRP A 350 -18.58 11.82 -14.42
CA TRP A 350 -19.50 12.86 -14.89
C TRP A 350 -19.70 12.88 -16.40
N THR A 351 -20.69 13.65 -16.82
CA THR A 351 -21.06 13.91 -18.19
C THR A 351 -21.51 15.36 -18.33
N PHE A 352 -20.92 16.07 -19.27
CA PHE A 352 -21.36 17.38 -19.72
C PHE A 352 -22.02 17.29 -21.10
N ARG A 353 -23.06 18.08 -21.31
CA ARG A 353 -23.61 18.34 -22.64
C ARG A 353 -23.89 19.83 -22.79
N ASP A 354 -23.76 20.31 -24.01
CA ASP A 354 -24.13 21.68 -24.37
C ASP A 354 -24.96 21.63 -25.65
N GLU A 355 -26.24 22.00 -25.55
CA GLU A 355 -27.19 21.87 -26.66
C GLU A 355 -26.73 22.67 -27.88
N LYS A 356 -26.29 23.91 -27.67
CA LYS A 356 -25.92 24.82 -28.75
C LYS A 356 -24.68 24.30 -29.47
N TYR A 357 -23.68 23.87 -28.71
CA TYR A 357 -22.44 23.35 -29.29
C TYR A 357 -22.70 22.04 -30.04
N LEU A 358 -23.29 21.03 -29.40
CA LEU A 358 -23.53 19.72 -30.01
C LEU A 358 -24.55 19.74 -31.15
N SER A 359 -25.38 20.78 -31.26
CA SER A 359 -26.30 20.99 -32.39
C SER A 359 -25.66 21.73 -33.56
N ASN A 360 -24.40 22.15 -33.48
CA ASN A 360 -23.71 22.86 -34.56
C ASN A 360 -23.74 22.04 -35.87
N PRO A 361 -24.17 22.61 -37.02
CA PRO A 361 -24.20 21.91 -38.30
C PRO A 361 -22.86 21.27 -38.71
N GLN A 362 -21.73 21.88 -38.37
CA GLN A 362 -20.40 21.33 -38.67
C GLN A 362 -20.11 20.07 -37.84
N ILE A 363 -20.45 20.07 -36.56
CA ILE A 363 -20.32 18.89 -35.68
C ILE A 363 -21.26 17.78 -36.13
N ASN A 364 -22.52 18.12 -36.47
CA ASN A 364 -23.48 17.17 -37.01
C ASN A 364 -22.99 16.54 -38.31
N ALA A 365 -22.40 17.33 -39.22
CA ALA A 365 -21.82 16.82 -40.45
C ALA A 365 -20.62 15.89 -40.18
N ARG A 366 -19.73 16.26 -39.25
CA ARG A 366 -18.56 15.45 -38.85
C ARG A 366 -18.94 14.13 -38.20
N THR A 367 -20.08 14.08 -37.51
CA THR A 367 -20.57 12.87 -36.84
C THR A 367 -21.60 12.09 -37.67
N ASP A 368 -21.80 12.45 -38.95
CA ASP A 368 -22.83 11.88 -39.82
C ASP A 368 -24.23 11.88 -39.18
N ASN A 369 -24.54 12.95 -38.44
CA ASN A 369 -25.78 13.14 -37.68
C ASN A 369 -26.08 12.03 -36.65
N GLN A 370 -25.08 11.28 -36.21
CA GLN A 370 -25.28 10.13 -35.33
C GLN A 370 -25.47 10.52 -33.85
N ILE A 371 -25.19 11.76 -33.46
CA ILE A 371 -25.52 12.26 -32.11
C ILE A 371 -27.04 12.22 -31.95
N PRO A 372 -27.59 11.40 -31.02
CA PRO A 372 -29.03 11.29 -30.85
C PRO A 372 -29.65 12.64 -30.44
N SER A 373 -30.82 12.98 -30.99
CA SER A 373 -31.50 14.25 -30.65
C SER A 373 -31.79 14.39 -29.15
N SER A 374 -32.03 13.28 -28.44
CA SER A 374 -32.21 13.27 -26.98
C SER A 374 -30.96 13.61 -26.19
N GLN A 375 -29.77 13.58 -26.80
CA GLN A 375 -28.50 13.91 -26.18
C GLN A 375 -27.98 15.29 -26.57
N LYS A 376 -28.64 15.98 -27.52
CA LYS A 376 -28.37 17.39 -27.86
C LYS A 376 -29.09 18.31 -26.89
N VAL A 377 -28.68 18.28 -25.64
CA VAL A 377 -29.27 19.03 -24.53
C VAL A 377 -28.18 19.73 -23.74
N THR A 378 -28.53 20.74 -22.94
CA THR A 378 -27.61 21.28 -21.94
C THR A 378 -27.77 20.48 -20.66
N LEU A 379 -26.72 19.81 -20.21
CA LEU A 379 -26.79 18.86 -19.10
C LEU A 379 -25.47 18.87 -18.32
N VAL A 380 -25.60 18.77 -17.01
CA VAL A 380 -24.57 18.24 -16.11
C VAL A 380 -25.17 16.99 -15.48
N ASN A 381 -24.59 15.84 -15.79
CA ASN A 381 -24.95 14.58 -15.17
C ASN A 381 -23.72 14.01 -14.47
N TYR A 382 -23.93 13.34 -13.36
CA TYR A 382 -22.88 12.62 -12.67
C TYR A 382 -23.51 11.37 -12.10
N ASP A 383 -23.03 10.26 -12.62
CA ASP A 383 -23.80 9.02 -12.67
C ASP A 383 -23.42 8.13 -11.47
N VAL A 384 -22.14 8.11 -11.10
CA VAL A 384 -21.62 7.03 -10.26
C VAL A 384 -20.38 7.41 -9.44
N SER A 385 -20.41 7.11 -8.15
CA SER A 385 -19.22 6.75 -7.36
C SER A 385 -19.49 5.39 -6.69
N TYR A 386 -18.45 4.58 -6.44
CA TYR A 386 -18.52 3.25 -5.76
C TYR A 386 -19.01 2.03 -6.54
N VAL A 387 -19.39 2.14 -7.81
CA VAL A 387 -19.81 0.94 -8.58
C VAL A 387 -18.64 0.01 -8.86
N ASP A 388 -17.45 0.54 -9.15
CA ASP A 388 -16.33 -0.35 -9.48
C ASP A 388 -15.70 -0.94 -8.21
N SER A 389 -15.37 -0.08 -7.26
CA SER A 389 -14.68 -0.40 -6.02
C SER A 389 -15.04 0.59 -4.91
N LEU A 390 -14.81 0.21 -3.65
CA LEU A 390 -14.88 1.12 -2.51
C LEU A 390 -13.50 1.30 -1.89
N PHE A 391 -13.08 2.56 -1.77
CA PHE A 391 -11.85 2.97 -1.12
C PHE A 391 -12.07 4.17 -0.20
N LEU A 392 -12.41 5.33 -0.76
CA LEU A 392 -12.50 6.61 -0.02
C LEU A 392 -13.91 7.23 -0.09
N PRO A 393 -14.36 7.99 0.91
CA PRO A 393 -15.56 8.81 0.78
C PRO A 393 -15.30 9.98 -0.19
N VAL A 394 -16.16 10.16 -1.19
CA VAL A 394 -16.14 11.26 -2.15
C VAL A 394 -17.58 11.73 -2.34
N ALA A 395 -17.75 13.04 -2.52
CA ALA A 395 -19.03 13.66 -2.80
C ALA A 395 -18.91 14.56 -4.03
N MET A 396 -19.99 14.60 -4.81
CA MET A 396 -20.14 15.49 -5.97
C MET A 396 -21.41 16.32 -5.83
N GLU A 397 -21.21 17.61 -6.02
CA GLU A 397 -22.25 18.62 -5.97
C GLU A 397 -22.26 19.35 -7.31
N ALA A 398 -23.45 19.52 -7.89
CA ALA A 398 -23.61 20.34 -9.07
C ALA A 398 -24.32 21.64 -8.69
N LEU A 399 -23.67 22.74 -9.08
CA LEU A 399 -24.22 24.09 -8.98
C LEU A 399 -24.93 24.41 -10.30
N ASP A 400 -26.03 25.18 -10.24
CA ASP A 400 -26.76 25.66 -11.43
C ASP A 400 -27.21 24.55 -12.42
N VAL A 401 -27.71 23.43 -11.91
CA VAL A 401 -28.20 22.32 -12.76
C VAL A 401 -29.41 22.78 -13.59
N PRO A 402 -29.36 22.70 -14.93
CA PRO A 402 -30.53 22.95 -15.77
C PRO A 402 -31.50 21.78 -15.62
N VAL A 403 -32.51 21.90 -14.75
CA VAL A 403 -33.54 20.86 -14.55
C VAL A 403 -34.61 20.99 -15.64
N PRO A 404 -34.78 20.00 -16.54
CA PRO A 404 -35.81 20.02 -17.57
C PRO A 404 -37.17 19.55 -17.00
N ALA A 405 -37.62 20.17 -15.91
CA ALA A 405 -38.91 19.86 -15.28
C ALA A 405 -39.87 21.05 -15.42
N PRO A 406 -41.16 20.84 -15.76
CA PRO A 406 -42.16 21.90 -15.74
C PRO A 406 -42.34 22.48 -14.33
N PRO A 407 -42.49 23.81 -14.18
CA PRO A 407 -42.47 24.81 -15.24
C PRO A 407 -41.04 25.15 -15.69
N THR A 408 -40.79 25.11 -16.99
CA THR A 408 -39.50 25.51 -17.60
C THR A 408 -39.48 27.02 -17.87
N PRO A 409 -38.41 27.74 -17.48
CA PRO A 409 -37.26 27.25 -16.72
C PRO A 409 -37.61 27.08 -15.24
N PHE A 410 -37.10 26.00 -14.63
CA PHE A 410 -37.25 25.72 -13.21
C PHE A 410 -36.52 26.83 -12.43
N THR A 411 -37.26 27.88 -12.07
CA THR A 411 -36.73 29.15 -11.54
C THR A 411 -36.66 29.16 -10.01
N GLN A 412 -36.87 28.02 -9.35
CA GLN A 412 -36.78 27.92 -7.91
C GLN A 412 -35.36 27.61 -7.47
N ASN A 413 -34.69 28.66 -7.02
CA ASN A 413 -33.42 28.68 -6.28
C ASN A 413 -32.26 27.91 -6.95
N PRO A 414 -31.24 28.59 -7.52
CA PRO A 414 -29.96 28.01 -7.92
C PRO A 414 -29.14 27.57 -6.68
N GLY A 415 -29.77 26.81 -5.79
CA GLY A 415 -29.15 26.25 -4.61
C GLY A 415 -28.30 25.03 -5.00
N PRO A 416 -27.33 24.67 -4.16
CA PRO A 416 -26.57 23.45 -4.36
C PRO A 416 -27.49 22.23 -4.32
N TYR A 417 -27.44 21.40 -5.36
CA TYR A 417 -28.09 20.09 -5.37
C TYR A 417 -26.99 19.03 -5.29
N GLY A 418 -26.89 18.36 -4.15
CA GLY A 418 -26.00 17.20 -3.97
C GLY A 418 -26.72 15.90 -4.34
N TRP A 419 -26.18 15.14 -5.28
CA TRP A 419 -26.79 13.89 -5.75
C TRP A 419 -26.02 12.62 -5.35
N ILE A 420 -24.71 12.69 -5.08
CA ILE A 420 -23.89 11.53 -4.71
C ILE A 420 -22.85 11.93 -3.66
N GLY A 421 -22.86 11.29 -2.49
CA GLY A 421 -21.88 11.56 -1.43
C GLY A 421 -22.03 10.66 -0.21
N SER A 422 -20.91 10.39 0.46
CA SER A 422 -20.86 9.76 1.77
C SER A 422 -20.83 10.85 2.86
N THR A 423 -21.71 10.76 3.86
CA THR A 423 -21.58 11.57 5.09
C THR A 423 -20.53 11.01 6.05
N ASN A 424 -19.98 9.82 5.79
CA ASN A 424 -18.91 9.25 6.59
C ASN A 424 -17.58 9.95 6.30
N THR A 425 -16.78 10.15 7.35
CA THR A 425 -15.34 10.45 7.22
C THR A 425 -14.59 9.23 6.64
N SER A 426 -13.34 9.43 6.21
CA SER A 426 -12.51 8.31 5.70
C SER A 426 -12.38 7.21 6.76
N GLU A 427 -12.06 7.61 7.99
CA GLU A 427 -11.97 6.72 9.16
C GLU A 427 -13.26 5.91 9.39
N GLN A 428 -14.43 6.55 9.30
CA GLN A 428 -15.71 5.88 9.49
C GLN A 428 -16.02 4.88 8.37
N LEU A 429 -15.68 5.20 7.11
CA LEU A 429 -15.84 4.26 6.00
C LEU A 429 -14.86 3.08 6.15
N GLN A 430 -13.59 3.38 6.42
CA GLN A 430 -12.53 2.38 6.55
C GLN A 430 -12.76 1.44 7.74
N THR A 431 -13.30 1.94 8.86
CA THR A 431 -13.72 1.09 9.98
C THR A 431 -14.75 0.05 9.55
N LYS A 432 -15.73 0.45 8.72
CA LYS A 432 -16.76 -0.46 8.20
C LYS A 432 -16.17 -1.46 7.19
N ILE A 433 -15.29 -1.00 6.30
CA ILE A 433 -14.60 -1.88 5.34
C ILE A 433 -13.76 -2.92 6.08
N LYS A 434 -12.94 -2.50 7.05
CA LYS A 434 -12.11 -3.40 7.87
C LYS A 434 -12.96 -4.43 8.62
N ALA A 435 -14.09 -4.04 9.19
CA ALA A 435 -15.02 -4.98 9.81
C ALA A 435 -15.66 -5.96 8.80
N PHE A 436 -15.90 -5.52 7.56
CA PHE A 436 -16.46 -6.34 6.48
C PHE A 436 -15.46 -7.35 5.90
N THR A 437 -14.16 -7.07 5.99
CA THR A 437 -13.09 -7.88 5.39
C THR A 437 -12.33 -8.75 6.40
N ALA A 438 -12.36 -8.40 7.69
CA ALA A 438 -11.66 -9.13 8.74
C ALA A 438 -12.18 -10.56 8.94
N ALA A 439 -11.26 -11.47 9.28
CA ALA A 439 -11.53 -12.82 9.76
C ALA A 439 -11.26 -12.90 11.29
N PRO A 440 -12.05 -13.65 12.09
CA PRO A 440 -13.26 -14.37 11.70
C PRO A 440 -14.43 -13.42 11.41
N ASN A 441 -15.10 -13.58 10.25
CA ASN A 441 -16.20 -12.71 9.85
C ASN A 441 -17.58 -13.27 10.23
N ASN A 442 -18.27 -12.62 11.16
CA ASN A 442 -19.60 -13.06 11.59
C ASN A 442 -20.74 -12.66 10.64
N LEU A 443 -20.56 -11.59 9.86
CA LEU A 443 -21.60 -11.09 8.94
C LEU A 443 -21.68 -11.95 7.68
N LEU A 444 -20.52 -12.27 7.13
CA LEU A 444 -20.38 -13.01 5.89
C LEU A 444 -20.11 -14.50 6.09
N GLY A 445 -19.95 -14.95 7.34
CA GLY A 445 -19.49 -16.30 7.61
C GLY A 445 -20.44 -17.42 7.17
N THR A 446 -21.72 -17.09 6.94
CA THR A 446 -22.68 -18.02 6.30
C THR A 446 -22.31 -18.32 4.84
N TYR A 447 -21.59 -17.40 4.17
CA TYR A 447 -21.20 -17.51 2.76
C TYR A 447 -19.72 -17.88 2.60
N PHE A 448 -18.82 -17.26 3.38
CA PHE A 448 -17.36 -17.39 3.21
C PHE A 448 -16.65 -18.11 4.37
N GLY A 449 -17.39 -18.80 5.25
CA GLY A 449 -16.82 -19.53 6.39
C GLY A 449 -16.33 -18.58 7.48
N THR A 450 -15.04 -18.58 7.81
CA THR A 450 -14.47 -17.58 8.72
C THR A 450 -13.91 -16.35 7.98
N ASN A 451 -13.87 -16.39 6.65
CA ASN A 451 -13.27 -15.31 5.86
C ASN A 451 -14.24 -14.14 5.69
N GLY A 452 -13.70 -12.92 5.57
CA GLY A 452 -14.45 -11.73 5.19
C GLY A 452 -14.57 -11.58 3.67
N TRP A 453 -14.91 -10.37 3.23
CA TRP A 453 -14.87 -10.03 1.80
C TRP A 453 -13.42 -9.86 1.31
N PRO A 454 -13.10 -10.23 0.05
CA PRO A 454 -11.76 -10.02 -0.51
C PRO A 454 -11.37 -8.53 -0.51
N ILE A 455 -10.07 -8.29 -0.36
CA ILE A 455 -9.44 -6.98 -0.52
C ILE A 455 -8.45 -7.03 -1.69
N TYR A 456 -8.09 -5.89 -2.25
CA TYR A 456 -6.98 -5.85 -3.20
C TYR A 456 -5.64 -6.00 -2.48
N ASN A 457 -4.76 -6.82 -3.03
CA ASN A 457 -3.37 -6.93 -2.61
C ASN A 457 -2.57 -5.76 -3.18
N MET A 458 -2.74 -4.60 -2.56
CA MET A 458 -2.01 -3.38 -2.86
C MET A 458 -1.20 -2.94 -1.63
N PRO A 459 -0.08 -2.22 -1.83
CA PRO A 459 0.59 -1.44 -0.81
C PRO A 459 -0.41 -0.71 0.10
N PRO A 460 -0.26 -0.74 1.43
CA PRO A 460 -0.99 0.20 2.27
C PRO A 460 -0.71 1.62 1.75
N ASP A 461 -1.78 2.39 1.58
CA ASP A 461 -1.62 3.81 1.40
C ASP A 461 -1.06 4.41 2.70
N ALA A 462 -0.62 5.66 2.66
CA ALA A 462 -0.03 6.30 3.82
C ALA A 462 -1.04 6.63 4.95
N SER A 463 -2.27 6.10 4.85
CA SER A 463 -3.33 6.15 5.85
C SER A 463 -3.78 4.74 6.30
N GLY A 464 -3.11 3.67 5.82
CA GLY A 464 -3.45 2.28 6.14
C GLY A 464 -4.85 1.86 5.66
N GLU A 465 -5.32 2.46 4.58
CA GLU A 465 -6.66 2.25 4.04
C GLU A 465 -6.73 1.03 3.11
N VAL A 466 -7.88 0.36 3.15
CA VAL A 466 -8.15 -0.87 2.40
C VAL A 466 -9.15 -0.57 1.29
N LYS A 467 -8.85 -1.06 0.08
CA LYS A 467 -9.75 -1.03 -1.08
C LYS A 467 -10.35 -2.41 -1.28
N ILE A 468 -11.65 -2.43 -1.57
CA ILE A 468 -12.40 -3.65 -1.86
C ILE A 468 -13.04 -3.60 -3.25
N PRO A 469 -13.18 -4.75 -3.93
CA PRO A 469 -14.03 -4.84 -5.12
C PRO A 469 -15.48 -4.56 -4.73
N ALA A 470 -16.20 -3.81 -5.57
CA ALA A 470 -17.62 -3.52 -5.40
C ALA A 470 -18.44 -4.25 -6.48
N GLY A 471 -18.91 -3.53 -7.49
CA GLY A 471 -19.58 -4.04 -8.69
C GLY A 471 -18.64 -4.46 -9.81
N GLN A 472 -17.32 -4.31 -9.67
CA GLN A 472 -16.39 -4.98 -10.59
C GLN A 472 -16.51 -6.51 -10.53
N ASN A 473 -16.25 -7.16 -11.66
CA ASN A 473 -16.35 -8.61 -11.77
C ASN A 473 -15.25 -9.32 -10.98
N VAL A 474 -15.59 -9.81 -9.78
CA VAL A 474 -14.66 -10.52 -8.88
C VAL A 474 -14.11 -11.79 -9.51
N PHE A 475 -14.86 -12.48 -10.38
CA PHE A 475 -14.38 -13.70 -11.04
C PHE A 475 -13.27 -13.43 -12.05
N ALA A 476 -13.35 -12.31 -12.78
CA ALA A 476 -12.27 -11.90 -13.69
C ALA A 476 -10.99 -11.51 -12.94
N GLN A 477 -11.12 -11.11 -11.67
CA GLN A 477 -10.03 -10.70 -10.78
C GLN A 477 -9.57 -11.83 -9.85
N SER A 478 -10.19 -13.00 -9.99
CA SER A 478 -9.95 -14.16 -9.14
C SER A 478 -8.52 -14.71 -9.32
N PRO A 479 -7.88 -15.22 -8.25
CA PRO A 479 -6.75 -16.13 -8.34
C PRO A 479 -6.96 -17.29 -9.32
N LEU A 480 -8.18 -17.82 -9.43
CA LEU A 480 -8.53 -18.91 -10.36
C LEU A 480 -8.45 -18.47 -11.83
N ALA A 481 -8.71 -17.19 -12.11
CA ALA A 481 -8.49 -16.59 -13.42
C ALA A 481 -7.01 -16.22 -13.66
N GLY A 482 -6.14 -16.42 -12.68
CA GLY A 482 -4.73 -16.10 -12.74
C GLY A 482 -4.40 -14.62 -12.56
N ALA A 483 -5.36 -13.78 -12.15
CA ALA A 483 -5.20 -12.33 -12.02
C ALA A 483 -4.10 -11.95 -11.01
N LYS A 484 -3.17 -11.09 -11.42
CA LYS A 484 -1.99 -10.68 -10.64
C LYS A 484 -2.10 -9.23 -10.19
N SER A 485 -1.53 -8.93 -9.03
CA SER A 485 -1.46 -7.56 -8.52
C SER A 485 -0.60 -6.70 -9.46
N SER A 486 -1.07 -5.49 -9.78
CA SER A 486 -0.31 -4.51 -10.57
C SER A 486 0.85 -3.89 -9.79
N TYR A 487 0.94 -4.19 -8.49
CA TYR A 487 2.00 -3.71 -7.60
C TYR A 487 3.22 -4.61 -7.52
N ASP A 488 3.09 -5.83 -8.03
CA ASP A 488 4.19 -6.77 -8.10
C ASP A 488 4.71 -6.83 -9.53
N VAL A 489 5.85 -6.20 -9.78
CA VAL A 489 6.50 -6.17 -11.09
C VAL A 489 6.97 -7.55 -11.56
N GLN A 490 7.10 -8.52 -10.65
CA GLN A 490 7.40 -9.90 -10.94
C GLN A 490 6.13 -10.75 -11.13
N ALA A 491 4.94 -10.15 -10.98
CA ALA A 491 3.64 -10.79 -11.10
C ALA A 491 3.47 -12.00 -10.15
N ASN A 492 4.09 -11.93 -8.97
CA ASN A 492 4.20 -13.02 -8.00
C ASN A 492 3.24 -12.89 -6.81
N HIS A 493 2.24 -11.99 -6.90
CA HIS A 493 1.09 -11.92 -6.00
C HIS A 493 -0.22 -11.97 -6.79
N TYR A 494 -1.28 -12.55 -6.21
CA TYR A 494 -2.61 -12.44 -6.77
C TYR A 494 -3.17 -11.03 -6.57
N MET A 495 -4.09 -10.60 -7.44
CA MET A 495 -4.74 -9.29 -7.31
C MET A 495 -5.64 -9.21 -6.08
N LEU A 496 -6.39 -10.27 -5.79
CA LEU A 496 -7.29 -10.35 -4.65
C LEU A 496 -6.70 -11.19 -3.52
N SER A 497 -6.93 -10.76 -2.28
CA SER A 497 -6.52 -11.45 -1.06
C SER A 497 -7.20 -12.80 -0.86
N SER A 498 -8.21 -13.14 -1.65
CA SER A 498 -8.90 -14.42 -1.56
C SER A 498 -8.05 -15.63 -1.93
N GLY A 499 -6.94 -15.39 -2.65
CA GLY A 499 -5.87 -16.37 -2.89
C GLY A 499 -4.66 -16.21 -1.98
N GLY A 500 -4.82 -15.45 -0.89
CA GLY A 500 -3.76 -15.09 0.05
C GLY A 500 -2.99 -13.83 -0.37
N THR A 501 -2.23 -13.30 0.59
CA THR A 501 -1.36 -12.11 0.44
C THR A 501 0.11 -12.47 0.22
N ASN A 502 0.50 -13.74 0.41
CA ASN A 502 1.89 -14.19 0.23
C ASN A 502 2.25 -14.35 -1.25
N LEU A 503 3.53 -14.64 -1.53
CA LEU A 503 4.05 -14.98 -2.85
C LEU A 503 3.35 -16.20 -3.46
N ILE A 504 3.18 -16.20 -4.78
CA ILE A 504 2.65 -17.34 -5.55
C ILE A 504 3.73 -18.40 -5.70
N THR A 505 4.95 -17.98 -6.04
CA THR A 505 6.10 -18.83 -6.28
C THR A 505 7.31 -18.35 -5.48
N ILE A 506 8.01 -19.27 -4.85
CA ILE A 506 9.22 -19.03 -4.08
C ILE A 506 10.37 -19.78 -4.75
N SER A 507 11.48 -19.08 -5.02
CA SER A 507 12.63 -19.64 -5.73
C SER A 507 13.83 -19.77 -4.79
N ILE A 508 14.21 -21.00 -4.47
CA ILE A 508 15.31 -21.30 -3.53
C ILE A 508 16.31 -22.26 -4.17
N GLY A 509 17.61 -22.02 -3.97
CA GLY A 509 18.66 -22.94 -4.44
C GLY A 509 18.72 -24.24 -3.64
N GLY A 510 19.24 -25.32 -4.23
CA GLY A 510 19.53 -26.57 -3.50
C GLY A 510 20.94 -26.63 -2.93
N GLN A 511 21.12 -27.43 -1.87
CA GLN A 511 22.44 -27.69 -1.29
C GLN A 511 23.13 -28.86 -2.00
N GLY A 512 23.82 -28.61 -3.11
CA GLY A 512 24.81 -29.55 -3.67
C GLY A 512 24.29 -30.98 -3.87
N THR A 513 24.89 -31.97 -3.20
CA THR A 513 24.55 -33.41 -3.31
C THR A 513 23.97 -34.03 -2.04
N THR A 514 23.55 -33.23 -1.07
CA THR A 514 23.13 -33.72 0.27
C THR A 514 21.72 -34.33 0.31
N SER A 515 20.88 -34.03 -0.68
CA SER A 515 19.55 -34.61 -0.82
C SER A 515 19.56 -36.09 -1.18
N SER A 516 18.62 -36.86 -0.66
CA SER A 516 18.53 -38.31 -0.88
C SER A 516 17.09 -38.82 -0.78
N GLY A 517 16.75 -39.81 -1.61
CA GLY A 517 15.38 -40.33 -1.69
C GLY A 517 14.41 -39.21 -2.05
N ASN A 518 13.41 -38.98 -1.20
CA ASN A 518 12.44 -37.90 -1.31
C ASN A 518 12.76 -36.68 -0.44
N ILE A 519 13.93 -36.62 0.20
CA ILE A 519 14.33 -35.47 1.03
C ILE A 519 15.13 -34.49 0.18
N LEU A 520 14.61 -33.27 0.05
CA LEU A 520 15.25 -32.13 -0.59
C LEU A 520 15.84 -31.19 0.47
N THR A 521 17.15 -30.98 0.39
CA THR A 521 17.92 -30.05 1.22
C THR A 521 18.17 -28.76 0.45
N LEU A 522 17.68 -27.66 0.99
CA LEU A 522 17.79 -26.32 0.42
C LEU A 522 19.16 -25.70 0.72
N SER A 523 19.54 -24.71 -0.07
CA SER A 523 20.76 -23.93 0.11
C SER A 523 20.90 -23.43 1.55
N GLU A 524 22.10 -23.52 2.12
CA GLU A 524 22.43 -22.96 3.44
C GLU A 524 22.26 -21.43 3.50
N ASN A 525 22.28 -20.78 2.33
CA ASN A 525 22.06 -19.33 2.19
C ASN A 525 20.63 -19.00 1.71
N ALA A 526 19.69 -19.94 1.82
CA ALA A 526 18.29 -19.66 1.50
C ALA A 526 17.73 -18.59 2.45
N ASP A 527 16.91 -17.70 1.91
CA ASP A 527 16.17 -16.73 2.71
C ASP A 527 15.15 -17.48 3.58
N VAL A 528 15.44 -17.59 4.88
CA VAL A 528 14.65 -18.36 5.84
C VAL A 528 13.21 -17.84 5.91
N THR A 529 13.00 -16.53 5.73
CA THR A 529 11.65 -15.94 5.72
C THR A 529 10.80 -16.48 4.57
N GLN A 530 11.42 -16.75 3.42
CA GLN A 530 10.74 -17.38 2.28
C GLN A 530 10.54 -18.88 2.48
N VAL A 531 11.48 -19.57 3.13
CA VAL A 531 11.31 -21.00 3.45
C VAL A 531 10.13 -21.19 4.42
N GLN A 532 9.94 -20.28 5.38
CA GLN A 532 8.82 -20.32 6.33
C GLN A 532 7.44 -20.20 5.67
N LEU A 533 7.36 -19.67 4.44
CA LEU A 533 6.12 -19.58 3.67
C LEU A 533 5.79 -20.89 2.91
N LEU A 534 6.68 -21.88 2.90
CA LEU A 534 6.45 -23.15 2.22
C LEU A 534 5.52 -24.04 3.03
N GLU A 535 4.54 -24.64 2.36
CA GLU A 535 3.56 -25.52 3.00
C GLU A 535 3.40 -26.86 2.24
N PRO A 536 2.94 -27.93 2.94
CA PRO A 536 2.48 -29.14 2.28
C PRO A 536 1.52 -28.87 1.12
N GLY A 537 1.74 -29.55 0.00
CA GLY A 537 0.93 -29.45 -1.21
C GLY A 537 1.44 -28.45 -2.25
N PHE A 538 2.42 -27.59 -1.93
CA PHE A 538 3.09 -26.75 -2.91
C PHE A 538 3.74 -27.61 -4.00
N SER A 539 3.54 -27.26 -5.27
CA SER A 539 4.19 -27.95 -6.38
C SER A 539 5.64 -27.52 -6.48
N VAL A 540 6.52 -28.48 -6.76
CA VAL A 540 7.96 -28.24 -6.87
C VAL A 540 8.40 -28.42 -8.32
N GLN A 541 9.18 -27.47 -8.83
CA GLN A 541 9.85 -27.58 -10.13
C GLN A 541 11.34 -27.28 -9.97
N GLY A 542 12.19 -28.20 -10.43
CA GLY A 542 13.65 -28.03 -10.42
C GLY A 542 14.17 -27.48 -11.74
N PHE A 543 15.01 -26.46 -11.66
CA PHE A 543 15.72 -25.82 -12.76
C PHE A 543 17.22 -26.13 -12.65
N PRO A 544 17.69 -27.19 -13.33
CA PRO A 544 19.08 -27.59 -13.30
C PRO A 544 19.97 -26.69 -14.17
N PRO A 545 21.29 -26.70 -13.94
CA PRO A 545 22.25 -26.10 -14.87
C PRO A 545 22.11 -26.65 -16.29
N ALA A 546 22.49 -25.85 -17.28
CA ALA A 546 22.38 -26.24 -18.69
C ALA A 546 23.09 -27.58 -18.96
N GLY A 547 22.37 -28.52 -19.59
CA GLY A 547 22.87 -29.85 -19.93
C GLY A 547 22.73 -30.91 -18.83
N GLN A 548 22.05 -30.61 -17.72
CA GLN A 548 21.71 -31.57 -16.67
C GLN A 548 20.20 -31.85 -16.62
N ASP A 549 19.84 -33.05 -16.17
CA ASP A 549 18.45 -33.45 -15.94
C ASP A 549 17.89 -32.81 -14.68
N SER A 550 16.58 -32.51 -14.67
CA SER A 550 15.94 -31.97 -13.47
C SER A 550 15.88 -33.05 -12.38
N PRO A 551 16.27 -32.75 -11.13
CA PRO A 551 16.14 -33.70 -10.03
C PRO A 551 14.68 -33.94 -9.62
N ILE A 552 13.76 -33.08 -10.05
CA ILE A 552 12.35 -33.11 -9.68
C ILE A 552 11.51 -33.79 -10.76
N GLN A 553 10.73 -34.80 -10.37
CA GLN A 553 9.77 -35.45 -11.25
C GLN A 553 8.57 -34.53 -11.54
N PRO A 554 7.92 -34.64 -12.72
CA PRO A 554 6.70 -33.87 -13.01
C PRO A 554 5.59 -34.11 -11.98
N GLY A 555 4.99 -33.03 -11.50
CA GLY A 555 3.89 -33.06 -10.53
C GLY A 555 4.30 -33.45 -9.11
N THR A 556 5.58 -33.39 -8.77
CA THR A 556 6.06 -33.51 -7.38
C THR A 556 5.53 -32.36 -6.53
N LYS A 557 5.21 -32.64 -5.27
CA LYS A 557 4.75 -31.69 -4.26
C LYS A 557 5.52 -31.82 -2.96
N ILE A 558 5.50 -30.75 -2.16
CA ILE A 558 5.90 -30.81 -0.75
C ILE A 558 4.93 -31.73 -0.01
N LYS A 559 5.47 -32.71 0.69
CA LYS A 559 4.73 -33.56 1.62
C LYS A 559 4.72 -32.98 3.03
N GLN A 560 5.89 -32.56 3.52
CA GLN A 560 6.04 -31.82 4.78
C GLN A 560 7.37 -31.07 4.83
N ILE A 561 7.42 -30.04 5.66
CA ILE A 561 8.66 -29.35 6.03
C ILE A 561 9.27 -30.12 7.21
N LEU A 562 10.50 -30.62 7.06
CA LEU A 562 11.16 -31.41 8.10
C LEU A 562 11.98 -30.53 9.04
N HIS A 563 12.62 -29.49 8.49
CA HIS A 563 13.49 -28.60 9.24
C HIS A 563 13.57 -27.23 8.58
N ILE A 564 13.56 -26.17 9.39
CA ILE A 564 13.82 -24.80 8.97
C ILE A 564 15.17 -24.38 9.54
N SER A 565 16.03 -23.83 8.68
CA SER A 565 17.36 -23.36 9.03
C SER A 565 17.34 -22.44 10.25
N THR A 566 18.26 -22.68 11.18
CA THR A 566 18.51 -21.84 12.36
C THR A 566 19.75 -20.95 12.22
N GLY A 567 20.46 -21.04 11.09
CA GLY A 567 21.64 -20.24 10.85
C GLY A 567 22.59 -20.80 9.79
N PRO A 568 23.77 -20.16 9.61
CA PRO A 568 24.77 -20.61 8.65
C PRO A 568 25.20 -22.05 8.94
N THR A 569 25.32 -22.89 7.90
CA THR A 569 25.64 -24.34 7.97
C THR A 569 24.51 -25.29 8.40
N ASP A 570 23.30 -24.76 8.65
CA ASP A 570 22.12 -25.55 8.99
C ASP A 570 21.04 -25.42 7.91
N PRO A 571 21.10 -26.20 6.81
CA PRO A 571 20.17 -26.04 5.69
C PRO A 571 18.77 -26.56 6.00
N SER A 572 17.74 -25.86 5.50
CA SER A 572 16.35 -26.32 5.59
C SER A 572 16.14 -27.61 4.79
N THR A 573 15.32 -28.54 5.30
CA THR A 573 15.01 -29.80 4.63
C THR A 573 13.50 -30.02 4.47
N ILE A 574 13.13 -30.54 3.31
CA ILE A 574 11.74 -30.74 2.88
C ILE A 574 11.57 -32.17 2.42
N GLU A 575 10.51 -32.84 2.89
CA GLU A 575 10.10 -34.12 2.34
C GLU A 575 9.16 -33.90 1.14
N LEU A 576 9.47 -34.53 0.01
CA LEU A 576 8.67 -34.54 -1.21
C LEU A 576 7.79 -35.79 -1.29
N ASP A 577 6.71 -35.72 -2.08
CA ASP A 577 5.81 -36.86 -2.33
C ASP A 577 6.36 -37.88 -3.35
N LYS A 578 7.47 -37.55 -4.01
CA LYS A 578 8.18 -38.39 -4.98
C LYS A 578 9.69 -38.29 -4.77
N ASP A 579 10.39 -39.37 -5.09
CA ASP A 579 11.85 -39.43 -5.01
C ASP A 579 12.52 -38.49 -6.02
N LEU A 580 13.70 -38.00 -5.66
CA LEU A 580 14.62 -37.30 -6.55
C LEU A 580 15.22 -38.27 -7.57
N VAL A 581 15.37 -37.82 -8.82
CA VAL A 581 15.84 -38.68 -9.94
C VAL A 581 17.20 -38.29 -10.50
N ALA A 582 17.75 -37.14 -10.10
CA ALA A 582 19.04 -36.63 -10.55
C ALA A 582 19.73 -35.82 -9.44
N THR A 583 20.95 -35.35 -9.71
CA THR A 583 21.68 -34.45 -8.81
C THR A 583 20.98 -33.09 -8.73
N GLN A 584 21.02 -32.50 -7.54
CA GLN A 584 20.52 -31.15 -7.25
C GLN A 584 21.62 -30.08 -7.23
N SER A 585 22.85 -30.45 -7.55
CA SER A 585 23.99 -29.53 -7.49
C SER A 585 23.81 -28.35 -8.45
N GLY A 586 23.70 -27.14 -7.89
CA GLY A 586 23.45 -25.92 -8.66
C GLY A 586 22.04 -25.77 -9.21
N CYS A 587 21.07 -26.59 -8.76
CA CYS A 587 19.66 -26.44 -9.10
C CYS A 587 19.01 -25.30 -8.31
N ILE A 588 18.09 -24.60 -8.96
CA ILE A 588 17.11 -23.72 -8.33
C ILE A 588 15.77 -24.43 -8.32
N PHE A 589 15.02 -24.31 -7.22
CA PHE A 589 13.71 -24.92 -7.05
C PHE A 589 12.66 -23.84 -6.93
N ASN A 590 11.66 -23.88 -7.81
CA ASN A 590 10.46 -23.09 -7.65
C ASN A 590 9.41 -23.90 -6.90
N PHE A 591 8.95 -23.33 -5.79
CA PHE A 591 7.84 -23.84 -5.01
C PHE A 591 6.64 -22.96 -5.29
N THR A 592 5.60 -23.52 -5.93
CA THR A 592 4.39 -22.78 -6.28
C THR A 592 3.22 -23.26 -5.45
N ARG A 593 2.54 -22.33 -4.77
CA ARG A 593 1.38 -22.66 -3.95
C ARG A 593 0.19 -23.12 -4.80
N PRO A 594 -0.68 -24.01 -4.28
CA PRO A 594 -1.95 -24.31 -4.93
C PRO A 594 -2.79 -23.04 -5.13
N VAL A 595 -3.42 -22.92 -6.30
CA VAL A 595 -4.35 -21.81 -6.56
C VAL A 595 -5.65 -22.08 -5.79
N THR A 596 -6.02 -21.16 -4.91
CA THR A 596 -7.28 -21.20 -4.16
C THR A 596 -7.96 -19.84 -4.24
N ASP A 597 -9.29 -19.82 -4.15
CA ASP A 597 -10.07 -18.59 -4.03
C ASP A 597 -11.36 -18.87 -3.27
N TYR A 598 -11.34 -18.62 -1.95
CA TYR A 598 -12.50 -18.93 -1.11
C TYR A 598 -13.75 -18.15 -1.55
N ALA A 599 -13.59 -16.95 -2.11
CA ALA A 599 -14.70 -16.06 -2.42
C ALA A 599 -15.37 -16.48 -3.73
N SER A 600 -14.59 -16.67 -4.80
CA SER A 600 -15.14 -17.13 -6.08
C SER A 600 -15.74 -18.53 -5.96
N GLU A 601 -15.09 -19.45 -5.23
CA GLU A 601 -15.63 -20.79 -5.01
C GLU A 601 -16.97 -20.78 -4.26
N ALA A 602 -17.09 -19.96 -3.21
CA ALA A 602 -18.33 -19.82 -2.46
C ALA A 602 -19.44 -19.20 -3.30
N MET A 603 -19.13 -18.14 -4.07
CA MET A 603 -20.08 -17.51 -4.96
C MET A 603 -20.55 -18.49 -6.04
N ILE A 604 -19.66 -19.20 -6.72
CA ILE A 604 -20.01 -20.19 -7.74
C ILE A 604 -20.95 -21.28 -7.19
N LYS A 605 -20.79 -21.69 -5.93
CA LYS A 605 -21.66 -22.70 -5.29
C LYS A 605 -23.05 -22.16 -4.92
N LEU A 606 -23.19 -20.84 -4.78
CA LEU A 606 -24.45 -20.19 -4.44
C LEU A 606 -25.36 -20.00 -5.67
N TRP A 607 -24.75 -19.83 -6.84
CA TRP A 607 -25.43 -19.79 -8.14
C TRP A 607 -25.66 -21.22 -8.67
#